data_AF-A0ABD1CK14-F1
#
_entry.id   AF-A0ABD1CK14-F1
#
_cell.length_a   1.000
_cell.length_b   1.000
_cell.length_c   1.000
_cell.angle_alpha   90.00
_cell.angle_beta   90.00
_cell.angle_gamma   90.00
#
_symmetry.space_group_name_H-M   'P 1'
#
loop_
_entity.id
_entity.type
_entity.pdbx_description
1 polymer ?
#
loop_
_entity_poly.entity_id
_entity_poly.type
_entity_poly.pdbx_seq_one_letter_code
_entity_poly.pdbx_strand_id
1 'polypeptide(L)'
;MKSALFFGKQIPVKECMEDKFLEEIEKLDFENDPESQRLYINNWVENTTHGEITDLLIPGSITKNTKLAIANAAYFKGTWQSKFKPEETKKEIFYVSNERQEFVDMMHVEGTFNHAAFESSAATSWSCPTPARTKRPAFRCSCSYPPPNPTH
;
A
#
# COMPACT_ATOMS: atom_id res chain seq x y z
N MET A 1 -0.36 -7.12 -6.04
CA MET A 1 0.44 -7.56 -4.88
C MET A 1 1.34 -8.65 -5.39
N LYS A 2 2.65 -8.48 -5.23
CA LYS A 2 3.61 -9.55 -5.45
C LYS A 2 4.53 -9.59 -4.25
N SER A 3 4.89 -10.79 -3.84
CA SER A 3 5.88 -11.05 -2.81
C SER A 3 7.07 -11.74 -3.44
N ALA A 4 8.26 -11.42 -2.95
CA ALA A 4 9.50 -12.08 -3.35
C ALA A 4 10.40 -12.31 -2.13
N LEU A 5 11.10 -13.44 -2.16
CA LEU A 5 12.09 -13.88 -1.20
C LEU A 5 13.44 -13.93 -1.90
N PHE A 6 14.36 -13.09 -1.47
CA PHE A 6 15.72 -12.99 -1.99
C PHE A 6 16.69 -13.69 -1.05
N PHE A 7 17.14 -14.88 -1.43
CA PHE A 7 18.11 -15.67 -0.67
C PHE A 7 19.53 -15.33 -1.12
N GLY A 8 20.48 -15.32 -0.19
CA GLY A 8 21.88 -15.34 -0.56
C GLY A 8 22.24 -16.65 -1.28
N LYS A 9 23.07 -16.57 -2.34
CA LYS A 9 23.55 -17.74 -3.11
C LYS A 9 24.09 -18.91 -2.27
N GLN A 10 24.67 -18.62 -1.12
CA GLN A 10 25.25 -19.57 -0.18
C GLN A 10 24.21 -20.39 0.60
N ILE A 11 22.94 -20.03 0.55
CA ILE A 11 21.89 -20.69 1.33
C ILE A 11 21.25 -21.79 0.49
N PRO A 12 21.32 -23.06 0.96
CA PRO A 12 20.56 -24.13 0.33
C PRO A 12 19.07 -23.92 0.61
N VAL A 13 18.30 -23.71 -0.46
CA VAL A 13 16.82 -23.69 -0.39
C VAL A 13 16.36 -25.13 -0.51
N LYS A 14 15.46 -25.56 0.39
CA LYS A 14 14.90 -26.92 0.33
C LYS A 14 13.98 -27.03 -0.89
N GLU A 15 14.02 -28.19 -1.55
CA GLU A 15 13.20 -28.53 -2.72
C GLU A 15 11.70 -28.26 -2.47
N CYS A 16 11.19 -28.56 -1.27
CA CYS A 16 9.79 -28.30 -0.92
C CYS A 16 9.40 -26.82 -0.85
N MET A 17 10.36 -25.91 -0.66
CA MET A 17 10.13 -24.46 -0.77
C MET A 17 10.23 -24.01 -2.21
N GLU A 18 11.17 -24.58 -2.98
CA GLU A 18 11.27 -24.31 -4.41
C GLU A 18 9.93 -24.66 -5.07
N ASP A 19 9.38 -25.86 -4.87
CA ASP A 19 8.09 -26.30 -5.46
C ASP A 19 6.89 -25.39 -5.14
N LYS A 20 6.85 -24.79 -3.93
CA LYS A 20 5.70 -23.97 -3.48
C LYS A 20 5.81 -22.50 -3.85
N PHE A 21 7.03 -22.00 -4.06
CA PHE A 21 7.31 -20.57 -4.21
C PHE A 21 8.21 -20.30 -5.41
N LEU A 22 8.17 -21.14 -6.45
CA LEU A 22 9.05 -21.07 -7.63
C LEU A 22 9.15 -19.66 -8.25
N GLU A 23 8.03 -18.95 -8.36
CA GLU A 23 7.97 -17.61 -8.97
C GLU A 23 8.31 -16.47 -7.98
N GLU A 24 8.47 -16.79 -6.69
CA GLU A 24 8.71 -15.82 -5.62
C GLU A 24 10.12 -15.93 -5.03
N ILE A 25 10.88 -16.99 -5.31
CA ILE A 25 12.24 -17.20 -4.78
C ILE A 25 13.30 -16.80 -5.80
N GLU A 26 14.21 -15.92 -5.40
CA GLU A 26 15.37 -15.54 -6.20
C GLU A 26 16.67 -15.65 -5.38
N LYS A 27 17.77 -16.06 -6.02
CA LYS A 27 19.09 -16.16 -5.38
C LYS A 27 19.97 -14.98 -5.81
N LEU A 28 20.35 -14.14 -4.84
CA LEU A 28 21.14 -12.93 -5.03
C LEU A 28 22.53 -13.05 -4.39
N ASP A 29 23.49 -12.29 -4.91
CA ASP A 29 24.89 -12.28 -4.43
C ASP A 29 25.16 -11.16 -3.43
N PHE A 30 24.68 -11.33 -2.20
CA PHE A 30 24.89 -10.32 -1.16
C PHE A 30 26.35 -10.22 -0.68
N GLU A 31 27.16 -11.28 -0.82
CA GLU A 31 28.54 -11.31 -0.29
C GLU A 31 29.52 -10.53 -1.16
N ASN A 32 29.44 -10.71 -2.48
CA ASN A 32 30.37 -10.08 -3.40
C ASN A 32 29.91 -8.69 -3.84
N ASP A 33 28.61 -8.47 -4.03
CA ASP A 33 28.07 -7.23 -4.57
C ASP A 33 26.73 -6.80 -3.93
N PRO A 34 26.72 -6.49 -2.62
CA PRO A 34 25.50 -6.14 -1.89
C PRO A 34 24.80 -4.89 -2.44
N GLU A 35 25.55 -3.90 -2.95
CA GLU A 35 24.96 -2.66 -3.47
C GLU A 35 24.24 -2.87 -4.81
N SER A 36 24.79 -3.66 -5.74
CA SER A 36 24.00 -4.02 -6.94
C SER A 36 22.76 -4.84 -6.59
N GLN A 37 22.85 -5.76 -5.62
CA GLN A 37 21.66 -6.52 -5.21
C GLN A 37 20.59 -5.61 -4.58
N ARG A 38 20.99 -4.60 -3.81
CA ARG A 38 20.08 -3.59 -3.28
C ARG A 38 19.36 -2.84 -4.40
N LEU A 39 20.11 -2.36 -5.40
CA LEU A 39 19.54 -1.67 -6.57
C LEU A 39 18.60 -2.57 -7.35
N TYR A 40 18.96 -3.85 -7.50
CA TYR A 40 18.10 -4.84 -8.14
C TYR A 40 16.76 -4.99 -7.43
N ILE A 41 16.77 -5.15 -6.10
CA ILE A 41 15.53 -5.26 -5.30
C ILE A 41 14.70 -3.98 -5.41
N ASN A 42 15.32 -2.80 -5.36
CA ASN A 42 14.60 -1.53 -5.55
C ASN A 42 13.94 -1.45 -6.93
N ASN A 43 14.65 -1.80 -8.00
CA ASN A 43 14.11 -1.83 -9.34
C ASN A 43 12.97 -2.85 -9.48
N TRP A 44 13.06 -4.00 -8.81
CA TRP A 44 11.99 -4.99 -8.77
C TRP A 44 10.73 -4.45 -8.09
N VAL A 45 10.89 -3.73 -6.96
CA VAL A 45 9.77 -3.08 -6.25
C VAL A 45 9.16 -1.98 -7.11
N GLU A 46 9.99 -1.14 -7.72
CA GLU A 46 9.57 -0.04 -8.58
C GLU A 46 8.73 -0.57 -9.76
N ASN A 47 9.25 -1.58 -10.47
CA ASN A 47 8.53 -2.22 -11.57
C ASN A 47 7.21 -2.85 -11.11
N THR A 48 7.20 -3.50 -9.94
CA THR A 48 5.99 -4.11 -9.38
C THR A 48 4.93 -3.08 -8.98
N THR A 49 5.37 -1.89 -8.57
CA THR A 49 4.50 -0.78 -8.15
C THR A 49 4.23 0.24 -9.26
N HIS A 50 4.64 -0.05 -10.50
CA HIS A 50 4.48 0.84 -11.65
C HIS A 50 5.15 2.22 -11.45
N GLY A 51 6.31 2.25 -10.79
CA GLY A 51 7.08 3.48 -10.55
C GLY A 51 6.66 4.29 -9.33
N GLU A 52 5.70 3.80 -8.54
CA GLU A 52 5.09 4.58 -7.44
C GLU A 52 5.88 4.42 -6.13
N ILE A 53 6.57 3.30 -5.95
CA ILE A 53 7.49 3.08 -4.82
C ILE A 53 8.90 2.94 -5.37
N THR A 54 9.70 3.98 -5.20
CA THR A 54 11.13 4.02 -5.53
C THR A 54 11.96 3.93 -4.25
N ASP A 55 13.19 3.43 -4.37
CA ASP A 55 14.19 3.43 -3.30
C ASP A 55 13.71 2.86 -1.95
N LEU A 56 13.00 1.72 -1.98
CA LEU A 56 12.54 1.05 -0.76
C LEU A 56 13.70 0.75 0.21
N LEU A 57 14.82 0.28 -0.33
CA LEU A 57 16.04 -0.04 0.41
C LEU A 57 17.07 1.08 0.25
N ILE A 58 17.33 1.78 1.35
CA ILE A 58 18.37 2.82 1.44
C ILE A 58 19.79 2.22 1.34
N PRO A 59 20.81 2.99 0.91
CA PRO A 59 22.20 2.54 0.88
C PRO A 59 22.65 1.95 2.21
N GLY A 60 23.40 0.84 2.16
CA GLY A 60 23.87 0.14 3.37
C GLY A 60 22.82 -0.72 4.11
N SER A 61 21.55 -0.73 3.68
CA SER A 61 20.53 -1.64 4.25
C SER A 61 20.77 -3.11 3.93
N ILE A 62 21.38 -3.39 2.77
CA ILE A 62 21.84 -4.72 2.38
C ILE A 62 23.35 -4.77 2.57
N THR A 63 23.83 -5.79 3.27
CA THR A 63 25.25 -5.97 3.57
C THR A 63 25.70 -7.37 3.19
N LYS A 64 27.02 -7.61 3.23
CA LYS A 64 27.61 -8.95 2.99
C LYS A 64 27.10 -10.03 3.95
N ASN A 65 26.60 -9.62 5.11
CA ASN A 65 26.04 -10.52 6.10
C ASN A 65 24.55 -10.82 5.86
N THR A 66 23.90 -10.14 4.91
CA THR A 66 22.50 -10.39 4.56
C THR A 66 22.37 -11.78 3.95
N LYS A 67 21.52 -12.60 4.58
CA LYS A 67 21.27 -13.99 4.19
C LYS A 67 19.91 -14.14 3.50
N LEU A 68 18.90 -13.37 3.92
CA LEU A 68 17.56 -13.39 3.36
C LEU A 68 16.99 -11.97 3.41
N ALA A 69 16.35 -11.54 2.32
CA ALA A 69 15.51 -10.36 2.28
C ALA A 69 14.12 -10.74 1.75
N ILE A 70 13.07 -10.22 2.36
CA ILE A 70 11.68 -10.46 1.94
C ILE A 70 11.09 -9.11 1.56
N ALA A 71 10.60 -9.01 0.34
CA ALA A 71 9.93 -7.81 -0.15
C ALA A 71 8.48 -8.13 -0.49
N ASN A 72 7.56 -7.30 0.00
CA ASN A 72 6.16 -7.32 -0.42
C ASN A 72 5.82 -5.98 -1.05
N ALA A 73 5.48 -6.01 -2.33
CA ALA A 73 5.10 -4.83 -3.09
C ALA A 73 3.60 -4.91 -3.42
N ALA A 74 2.85 -4.01 -2.79
CA ALA A 74 1.42 -3.87 -2.99
C ALA A 74 1.09 -2.46 -3.48
N TYR A 75 0.62 -2.35 -4.73
CA TYR A 75 0.06 -1.12 -5.28
C TYR A 75 -1.40 -1.34 -5.62
N PHE A 76 -2.26 -0.43 -5.15
CA PHE A 76 -3.68 -0.44 -5.44
C PHE A 76 -4.11 0.90 -6.03
N LYS A 77 -4.48 0.88 -7.32
CA LYS A 77 -5.16 1.98 -8.00
C LYS A 77 -6.55 1.52 -8.39
N GLY A 78 -7.51 1.83 -7.53
CA GLY A 78 -8.92 1.58 -7.76
C GLY A 78 -9.60 2.79 -8.41
N THR A 79 -10.59 2.52 -9.26
CA THR A 79 -11.60 3.53 -9.61
C THR A 79 -12.77 3.39 -8.65
N TRP A 80 -13.33 4.48 -8.14
CA TRP A 80 -14.58 4.43 -7.37
C TRP A 80 -15.76 4.00 -8.25
N GLN A 81 -16.73 3.29 -7.68
CA GLN A 81 -17.96 2.96 -8.39
C GLN A 81 -18.77 4.23 -8.63
N SER A 82 -18.92 5.06 -7.59
CA SER A 82 -19.41 6.43 -7.70
C SER A 82 -18.20 7.36 -7.80
N LYS A 83 -17.86 7.80 -9.02
CA LYS A 83 -16.70 8.68 -9.23
C LYS A 83 -16.98 10.09 -8.71
N PHE A 84 -15.97 10.68 -8.09
CA PHE A 84 -15.94 12.11 -7.80
C PHE A 84 -15.71 12.88 -9.10
N LYS A 85 -16.52 13.90 -9.35
CA LYS A 85 -16.30 14.81 -10.48
C LYS A 85 -15.19 15.79 -10.10
N PRO A 86 -14.15 15.98 -10.92
CA PRO A 86 -13.07 16.93 -10.62
C PRO A 86 -13.57 18.36 -10.37
N GLU A 87 -14.67 18.74 -11.04
CA GLU A 87 -15.34 20.05 -10.88
C GLU A 87 -15.91 20.28 -9.48
N GLU A 88 -16.23 19.20 -8.77
CA GLU A 88 -16.77 19.26 -7.40
C GLU A 88 -15.67 19.21 -6.33
N THR A 89 -14.41 19.02 -6.73
CA THR A 89 -13.27 19.06 -5.80
C THR A 89 -12.92 20.52 -5.47
N LYS A 90 -12.94 20.88 -4.19
CA LYS A 90 -12.72 22.26 -3.72
C LYS A 90 -11.66 22.29 -2.61
N LYS A 91 -10.95 23.43 -2.49
CA LYS A 91 -10.05 23.66 -1.37
C LYS A 91 -10.87 23.94 -0.10
N GLU A 92 -10.80 23.02 0.86
CA GLU A 92 -11.50 23.15 2.15
C GLU A 92 -10.54 22.91 3.32
N ILE A 93 -10.94 23.34 4.52
CA ILE A 93 -10.12 23.22 5.73
C ILE A 93 -10.21 21.78 6.26
N PHE A 94 -9.06 21.14 6.42
CA PHE A 94 -8.89 19.91 7.18
C PHE A 94 -8.25 20.20 8.53
N TYR A 95 -8.90 19.73 9.59
CA TYR A 95 -8.45 19.91 10.98
C TYR A 95 -7.49 18.77 11.33
N VAL A 96 -6.18 19.03 11.23
CA VAL A 96 -5.13 18.05 11.57
C VAL A 96 -5.07 17.86 13.10
N SER A 97 -5.23 18.95 13.84
CA SER A 97 -5.37 18.97 15.30
C SER A 97 -6.21 20.19 15.70
N ASN A 98 -6.48 20.34 17.01
CA ASN A 98 -7.22 21.49 17.54
C ASN A 98 -6.60 22.86 17.15
N GLU A 99 -5.30 22.89 16.91
CA GLU A 99 -4.52 24.12 16.66
C GLU A 99 -4.02 24.22 15.21
N ARG A 100 -4.09 23.14 14.43
CA ARG A 100 -3.53 23.07 13.08
C ARG A 100 -4.61 22.77 12.05
N GLN A 101 -4.75 23.71 11.12
CA GLN A 101 -5.65 23.64 9.98
C GLN A 101 -4.84 23.70 8.69
N GLU A 102 -5.22 22.88 7.71
CA GLU A 102 -4.62 22.88 6.38
C GLU A 102 -5.67 22.87 5.30
N PHE A 103 -5.41 23.56 4.19
CA PHE A 103 -6.27 23.49 3.02
C PHE A 103 -5.95 22.23 2.22
N VAL A 104 -6.94 21.37 2.05
CA VAL A 104 -6.85 20.14 1.25
C VAL A 104 -7.82 20.20 0.08
N ASP A 105 -7.53 19.45 -0.99
CA ASP A 105 -8.48 19.23 -2.07
C ASP A 105 -9.55 18.24 -1.61
N MET A 106 -10.65 18.77 -1.08
CA MET A 106 -11.77 17.98 -0.59
C MET A 106 -12.63 17.53 -1.77
N MET A 107 -12.89 16.23 -1.86
CA MET A 107 -13.69 15.64 -2.93
C MET A 107 -15.15 15.50 -2.49
N HIS A 108 -16.10 15.92 -3.34
CA HIS A 108 -17.53 15.84 -3.05
C HIS A 108 -18.25 14.89 -4.01
N VAL A 109 -19.15 14.07 -3.46
CA VAL A 109 -20.04 13.21 -4.24
C VAL A 109 -21.34 13.02 -3.48
N GLU A 110 -22.46 13.16 -4.18
CA GLU A 110 -23.78 12.83 -3.65
C GLU A 110 -24.23 11.48 -4.22
N GLY A 111 -24.84 10.65 -3.38
CA GLY A 111 -25.31 9.33 -3.79
C GLY A 111 -25.73 8.45 -2.61
N THR A 112 -26.19 7.23 -2.93
CA THR A 112 -26.55 6.24 -1.92
C THR A 112 -25.33 5.40 -1.54
N PHE A 113 -24.92 5.49 -0.28
CA PHE A 113 -23.78 4.76 0.26
C PHE A 113 -24.18 3.95 1.49
N ASN A 114 -23.47 2.84 1.72
CA ASN A 114 -23.66 2.05 2.92
C ASN A 114 -22.97 2.75 4.09
N HIS A 115 -23.74 2.99 5.16
CA HIS A 115 -23.27 3.62 6.38
C HIS A 115 -23.69 2.81 7.61
N ALA A 116 -22.89 2.90 8.66
CA ALA A 116 -23.20 2.34 9.96
C ALA A 116 -22.79 3.34 11.04
N ALA A 117 -23.65 3.53 12.04
CA ALA A 117 -23.32 4.29 13.23
C ALA A 117 -23.11 3.32 14.39
N PHE A 118 -21.99 3.49 15.10
CA PHE A 118 -21.67 2.70 16.29
C PHE A 118 -21.95 3.55 17.52
N GLU A 119 -23.09 3.32 18.17
CA GLU A 119 -23.51 4.10 19.34
C GLU A 119 -22.51 4.03 20.51
N SER A 120 -21.85 2.88 20.70
CA SER A 120 -20.87 2.68 21.77
C SER A 120 -19.63 3.56 21.66
N SER A 121 -19.29 4.05 20.47
CA SER A 121 -18.15 4.93 20.22
C SER A 121 -18.56 6.26 19.58
N ALA A 122 -19.85 6.50 19.39
CA ALA A 122 -20.44 7.55 18.54
C ALA A 122 -19.71 7.71 17.19
N ALA A 123 -19.12 6.63 16.67
CA ALA A 123 -18.33 6.65 15.44
C ALA A 123 -19.24 6.36 14.25
N THR A 124 -19.08 7.14 13.18
CA THR A 124 -19.82 6.92 11.94
C THR A 124 -18.89 6.32 10.89
N SER A 125 -19.27 5.17 10.34
CA SER A 125 -18.55 4.50 9.27
C SER A 125 -19.31 4.63 7.95
N TRP A 126 -18.61 5.08 6.92
CA TRP A 126 -19.10 5.14 5.54
C TRP A 126 -18.29 4.22 4.67
N SER A 127 -18.93 3.58 3.69
CA SER A 127 -18.22 2.71 2.77
C SER A 127 -18.54 2.99 1.31
N CYS A 128 -17.49 3.20 0.52
CA CYS A 128 -17.57 3.44 -0.91
C CYS A 128 -17.02 2.21 -1.67
N PRO A 129 -17.84 1.55 -2.50
CA PRO A 129 -17.39 0.40 -3.28
C PRO A 129 -16.54 0.84 -4.49
N THR A 130 -15.62 -0.04 -4.88
CA THR A 130 -14.99 -0.01 -6.20
C THR A 130 -15.72 -0.98 -7.13
N PRO A 131 -15.86 -0.69 -8.44
CA PRO A 131 -16.56 -1.57 -9.35
C PRO A 131 -15.79 -2.88 -9.51
N ALA A 132 -16.51 -4.00 -9.46
CA ALA A 132 -15.95 -5.30 -9.81
C ALA A 132 -15.52 -5.28 -11.29
N ARG A 133 -14.23 -5.54 -11.57
CA ARG A 133 -13.78 -5.84 -12.93
C ARG A 133 -13.75 -7.36 -13.09
N THR A 134 -14.09 -7.84 -14.28
CA THR A 134 -14.25 -9.27 -14.68
C THR A 134 -13.14 -10.25 -14.28
N LYS A 135 -12.00 -9.78 -13.77
CA LYS A 135 -10.88 -10.61 -13.29
C LYS A 135 -10.27 -10.16 -11.95
N ARG A 136 -10.91 -9.27 -11.17
CA ARG A 136 -10.39 -8.81 -9.87
C ARG A 136 -11.47 -8.75 -8.80
N PRO A 137 -11.16 -9.14 -7.54
CA PRO A 137 -12.11 -9.03 -6.44
C PRO A 137 -12.54 -7.57 -6.25
N ALA A 138 -13.81 -7.38 -5.87
CA ALA A 138 -14.33 -6.07 -5.55
C ALA A 138 -13.74 -5.59 -4.22
N PHE A 139 -13.13 -4.40 -4.22
CA PHE A 139 -12.65 -3.77 -3.00
C PHE A 139 -13.66 -2.74 -2.51
N ARG A 140 -13.75 -2.56 -1.19
CA ARG A 140 -14.53 -1.52 -0.55
C ARG A 140 -13.63 -0.77 0.42
N CYS A 141 -13.57 0.55 0.29
CA CYS A 141 -12.90 1.38 1.29
C CYS A 141 -13.95 1.84 2.31
N SER A 142 -13.63 1.69 3.59
CA SER A 142 -14.43 2.18 4.71
C SER A 142 -13.70 3.33 5.40
N CYS A 143 -14.36 4.47 5.56
CA CYS A 143 -13.90 5.58 6.36
C CYS A 143 -14.69 5.61 7.66
N SER A 144 -14.00 5.62 8.79
CA SER A 144 -14.62 5.71 10.11
C SER A 144 -14.20 7.01 10.77
N TYR A 145 -15.18 7.82 11.16
CA TYR A 145 -14.98 9.09 11.82
C TYR A 145 -15.41 8.99 13.28
N PRO A 146 -14.52 9.33 14.24
CA PRO A 146 -14.93 9.49 15.63
C PRO A 146 -15.85 10.72 15.78
N PRO A 147 -16.62 10.81 16.87
CA PRO A 147 -17.41 12.00 17.16
C PRO A 147 -16.50 13.24 17.27
N PRO A 148 -17.00 14.42 16.88
CA PRO A 148 -16.26 15.67 17.08
C PRO A 148 -15.96 15.86 18.56
N ASN A 149 -14.72 16.30 18.86
CA ASN A 149 -14.30 16.58 20.22
C ASN A 149 -15.20 17.71 20.79
N PRO A 150 -15.86 17.54 21.95
CA PRO A 150 -16.86 18.47 22.48
C PRO A 150 -16.32 19.85 22.90
N THR A 151 -15.06 20.19 22.62
CA THR A 151 -14.46 21.51 22.86
C THR A 151 -14.74 22.52 21.75
N HIS A 152 -15.81 22.31 20.97
CA HIS A 152 -16.35 23.23 19.97
C HIS A 152 -17.75 23.71 20.36
#